data_AF-A0A3N1AR05-F1
#
_entry.id   AF-A0A3N1AR05-F1
#
_cell.length_a   1.000
_cell.length_b   1.000
_cell.length_c   1.000
_cell.angle_alpha   90.00
_cell.angle_beta   90.00
_cell.angle_gamma   90.00
#
_symmetry.space_group_name_H-M   'P 1'
#
loop_
_entity.id
_entity.type
_entity.pdbx_description
1 polymer ?
#
loop_
_entity_poly.entity_id
_entity_poly.type
_entity_poly.pdbx_seq_one_letter_code
_entity_poly.pdbx_strand_id
1 'polypeptide(L)'
;MLFSAACPVRETERDWIDESLSWLIREFGEPALRGPVVLPTDEFFPGAYHGSEADVAAVLHRVARHMAVDPDRIEFVYERVDETEAALLAGLPAYASTSSGAAGHYVRRGGRGVITIAGAQARQPTALVATIAHELAHERLIGEGRHRPDAADHEPLTDLTTVFFGLGIFTANAAFDYRGRAGGWQSSRLGYLTEPMYGYALGRYAWLRDDLPPRWARHLDTNPRSYLRRSLRYLDRRR
;
A
#
# COMPACT_ATOMS: atom_id res chain seq x y z
N MET A 1 -39.01 -9.66 3.56
CA MET A 1 -38.23 -8.41 3.58
C MET A 1 -36.78 -8.75 3.25
N LEU A 2 -36.30 -8.38 2.06
CA LEU A 2 -34.87 -8.51 1.74
C LEU A 2 -34.15 -7.33 2.39
N PHE A 3 -33.51 -7.55 3.53
CA PHE A 3 -32.65 -6.52 4.13
C PHE A 3 -31.57 -6.11 3.11
N SER A 4 -31.43 -4.80 2.90
CA SER A 4 -30.41 -4.26 2.01
C SER A 4 -29.02 -4.60 2.59
N ALA A 5 -28.07 -5.04 1.76
CA ALA A 5 -26.71 -5.27 2.23
C ALA A 5 -26.13 -3.92 2.66
N ALA A 6 -25.75 -3.77 3.93
CA ALA A 6 -25.26 -2.50 4.46
C ALA A 6 -23.84 -2.21 3.94
N CYS A 7 -23.55 -0.93 3.65
CA CYS A 7 -22.20 -0.47 3.34
C CYS A 7 -21.25 -0.87 4.49
N PRO A 8 -20.05 -1.41 4.22
CA PRO A 8 -19.12 -1.79 5.29
C PRO A 8 -18.40 -0.59 5.94
N VAL A 9 -18.50 0.60 5.35
CA VAL A 9 -17.88 1.84 5.82
C VAL A 9 -18.93 2.90 6.13
N ARG A 10 -18.54 3.94 6.89
CA ARG A 10 -19.36 5.13 7.14
C ARG A 10 -19.59 5.90 5.84
N GLU A 11 -20.66 6.69 5.79
CA GLU A 11 -21.01 7.50 4.62
C GLU A 11 -19.88 8.46 4.23
N THR A 12 -19.29 9.18 5.19
CA THR A 12 -18.16 10.08 4.92
C THR A 12 -16.93 9.37 4.36
N GLU A 13 -16.67 8.12 4.79
CA GLU A 13 -15.56 7.31 4.28
C GLU A 13 -15.87 6.81 2.86
N ARG A 14 -17.11 6.39 2.61
CA ARG A 14 -17.59 5.98 1.28
C ARG A 14 -17.41 7.11 0.28
N ASP A 15 -17.93 8.29 0.62
CA ASP A 15 -17.95 9.45 -0.27
C ASP A 15 -16.52 9.92 -0.56
N TRP A 16 -15.66 9.99 0.46
CA TRP A 16 -14.24 10.30 0.27
C TRP A 16 -13.53 9.27 -0.63
N ILE A 17 -13.77 7.96 -0.46
CA ILE A 17 -13.17 6.92 -1.33
C ILE A 17 -13.65 7.08 -2.78
N ASP A 18 -14.95 7.29 -2.99
CA ASP A 18 -15.54 7.40 -4.32
C ASP A 18 -15.06 8.67 -5.06
N GLU A 19 -15.01 9.81 -4.35
CA GLU A 19 -14.48 11.06 -4.87
C GLU A 19 -12.98 10.97 -5.16
N SER A 20 -12.21 10.36 -4.26
CA SER A 20 -10.76 10.19 -4.42
C SER A 20 -10.42 9.26 -5.58
N LEU A 21 -11.12 8.13 -5.75
CA LEU A 21 -10.95 7.27 -6.93
C LEU A 21 -11.31 8.01 -8.22
N SER A 22 -12.38 8.80 -8.21
CA SER A 22 -12.77 9.63 -9.36
C SER A 22 -11.71 10.71 -9.67
N TRP A 23 -11.09 11.30 -8.65
CA TRP A 23 -9.97 12.22 -8.81
C TRP A 23 -8.72 11.51 -9.36
N LEU A 24 -8.35 10.33 -8.84
CA LEU A 24 -7.22 9.54 -9.33
C LEU A 24 -7.39 9.15 -10.82
N ILE A 25 -8.60 8.84 -11.26
CA ILE A 25 -8.91 8.60 -12.69
C ILE A 25 -8.63 9.87 -13.52
N ARG A 26 -8.98 11.05 -13.03
CA ARG A 26 -8.70 12.32 -13.76
C ARG A 26 -7.21 12.64 -13.80
N GLU A 27 -6.47 12.35 -12.73
CA GLU A 27 -5.03 12.64 -12.64
C GLU A 27 -4.16 11.67 -13.44
N PHE A 28 -4.47 10.38 -13.36
CA PHE A 28 -3.63 9.31 -13.89
C PHE A 28 -4.23 8.60 -15.11
N GLY A 29 -5.49 8.87 -15.41
CA GLY A 29 -6.19 8.32 -16.56
C GLY A 29 -6.80 6.94 -16.31
N GLU A 30 -7.80 6.62 -17.12
CA GLU A 30 -8.45 5.31 -17.12
C GLU A 30 -7.51 4.13 -17.48
N PRO A 31 -6.49 4.28 -18.36
CA PRO A 31 -5.53 3.20 -18.58
C PRO A 31 -4.77 2.77 -17.32
N ALA A 32 -4.45 3.72 -16.42
CA ALA A 32 -3.81 3.40 -15.14
C ALA A 32 -4.75 2.58 -14.24
N LEU A 33 -6.02 3.00 -14.12
CA LEU A 33 -7.06 2.25 -13.41
C LEU A 33 -7.21 0.82 -13.96
N ARG A 34 -7.18 0.67 -15.29
CA ARG A 34 -7.35 -0.62 -16.01
C ARG A 34 -6.08 -1.48 -16.08
N GLY A 35 -4.96 -1.03 -15.53
CA GLY A 35 -3.72 -1.81 -15.44
C GLY A 35 -3.89 -3.16 -14.72
N PRO A 36 -2.91 -4.08 -14.82
CA PRO A 36 -3.01 -5.37 -14.17
C PRO A 36 -3.06 -5.24 -12.65
N VAL A 37 -3.80 -6.13 -11.97
CA VAL A 37 -3.74 -6.27 -10.52
C VAL A 37 -2.50 -7.09 -10.19
N VAL A 38 -1.58 -6.52 -9.42
CA VAL A 38 -0.31 -7.18 -9.06
C VAL A 38 -0.60 -8.29 -8.05
N LEU A 39 -0.14 -9.51 -8.35
CA LEU A 39 -0.35 -10.68 -7.51
C LEU A 39 0.96 -11.11 -6.82
N PRO A 40 0.89 -11.71 -5.62
CA PRO A 40 2.05 -12.31 -4.96
C PRO A 40 2.38 -13.66 -5.61
N THR A 41 2.77 -13.63 -6.89
CA THR A 41 3.08 -14.81 -7.71
C THR A 41 4.35 -14.58 -8.52
N ASP A 42 4.98 -15.68 -8.96
CA ASP A 42 6.19 -15.65 -9.79
C ASP A 42 5.98 -14.93 -11.13
N GLU A 43 4.73 -14.79 -11.60
CA GLU A 43 4.40 -14.00 -12.79
C GLU A 43 4.78 -12.52 -12.61
N PHE A 44 4.53 -11.94 -11.43
CA PHE A 44 4.85 -10.55 -11.11
C PHE A 44 6.23 -10.40 -10.44
N PHE A 45 6.62 -11.39 -9.64
CA PHE A 45 7.88 -11.41 -8.89
C PHE A 45 8.69 -12.68 -9.20
N PRO A 46 9.23 -12.82 -10.43
CA PRO A 46 9.98 -14.01 -10.82
C PRO A 46 11.34 -14.08 -10.15
N GLY A 47 11.80 -15.31 -9.94
CA GLY A 47 13.10 -15.61 -9.36
C GLY A 47 13.04 -15.89 -7.87
N ALA A 48 14.15 -16.36 -7.32
CA ALA A 48 14.27 -16.62 -5.90
C ALA A 48 14.62 -15.34 -5.15
N TYR A 49 13.83 -15.01 -4.12
CA TYR A 49 14.01 -13.82 -3.31
C TYR A 49 14.70 -14.19 -1.98
N HIS A 50 15.88 -13.61 -1.74
CA HIS A 50 16.71 -13.92 -0.56
C HIS A 50 16.80 -12.75 0.43
N GLY A 51 16.11 -11.64 0.15
CA GLY A 51 16.15 -10.43 0.97
C GLY A 51 17.48 -9.67 0.87
N SER A 52 18.26 -9.91 -0.18
CA SER A 52 19.46 -9.10 -0.45
C SER A 52 19.08 -7.69 -0.92
N GLU A 53 20.02 -6.75 -0.83
CA GLU A 53 19.84 -5.40 -1.38
C GLU A 53 19.45 -5.42 -2.86
N ALA A 54 20.07 -6.31 -3.63
CA ALA A 54 19.77 -6.50 -5.05
C ALA A 54 18.34 -7.01 -5.28
N ASP A 55 17.85 -7.93 -4.42
CA ASP A 55 16.48 -8.41 -4.49
C ASP A 55 15.48 -7.29 -4.20
N VAL A 56 15.74 -6.51 -3.15
CA VAL A 56 14.89 -5.37 -2.76
C VAL A 56 14.88 -4.30 -3.85
N ALA A 57 16.04 -3.97 -4.42
CA ALA A 57 16.14 -3.06 -5.55
C ALA A 57 15.35 -3.60 -6.74
N ALA A 58 15.44 -4.89 -7.07
CA ALA A 58 14.68 -5.48 -8.17
C ALA A 58 13.17 -5.38 -7.94
N VAL A 59 12.69 -5.58 -6.71
CA VAL A 59 11.29 -5.37 -6.35
C VAL A 59 10.89 -3.90 -6.52
N LEU A 60 11.70 -2.96 -6.01
CA LEU A 60 11.46 -1.52 -6.16
C LEU A 60 11.31 -1.12 -7.63
N HIS A 61 12.24 -1.53 -8.50
CA HIS A 61 12.18 -1.21 -9.92
C HIS A 61 10.95 -1.79 -10.61
N ARG A 62 10.51 -3.00 -10.23
CA ARG A 62 9.29 -3.61 -10.76
C ARG A 62 8.05 -2.82 -10.37
N VAL A 63 7.92 -2.45 -9.09
CA VAL A 63 6.77 -1.69 -8.61
C VAL A 63 6.78 -0.26 -9.17
N ALA A 64 7.93 0.40 -9.25
CA ALA A 64 8.09 1.73 -9.86
C ALA A 64 7.64 1.72 -11.33
N ARG A 65 8.10 0.73 -12.10
CA ARG A 65 7.67 0.55 -13.50
C ARG A 65 6.16 0.33 -13.59
N HIS A 66 5.60 -0.51 -12.72
CA HIS A 66 4.16 -0.79 -12.70
C HIS A 66 3.33 0.47 -12.39
N MET A 67 3.81 1.31 -11.47
CA MET A 67 3.16 2.58 -11.09
C MET A 67 3.51 3.74 -12.03
N ALA A 68 4.26 3.47 -13.11
CA ALA A 68 4.75 4.46 -14.06
C ALA A 68 5.53 5.62 -13.41
N VAL A 69 6.30 5.33 -12.35
CA VAL A 69 7.24 6.28 -11.77
C VAL A 69 8.55 6.25 -12.55
N ASP A 70 9.03 7.42 -12.95
CA ASP A 70 10.33 7.58 -13.59
C ASP A 70 11.45 7.21 -12.59
N PRO A 71 12.31 6.22 -12.90
CA PRO A 71 13.38 5.79 -12.00
C PRO A 71 14.38 6.91 -11.67
N ASP A 72 14.57 7.91 -12.56
CA ASP A 72 15.49 9.02 -12.30
C ASP A 72 14.99 9.98 -11.20
N ARG A 73 13.72 9.84 -10.83
CA ARG A 73 13.10 10.57 -9.73
C ARG A 73 13.29 9.89 -8.39
N ILE A 74 13.72 8.63 -8.36
CA ILE A 74 13.85 7.84 -7.13
C ILE A 74 15.32 7.63 -6.81
N GLU A 75 15.70 7.90 -5.57
CA GLU A 75 16.96 7.43 -4.99
C GLU A 75 16.66 6.29 -4.01
N PHE A 76 17.27 5.12 -4.21
CA PHE A 76 17.08 3.97 -3.33
C PHE A 76 18.20 3.89 -2.30
N VAL A 77 17.84 3.76 -1.02
CA VAL A 77 18.78 3.55 0.08
C VAL A 77 18.41 2.28 0.83
N TYR A 78 19.33 1.31 0.87
CA TYR A 78 19.14 0.09 1.65
C TYR A 78 19.84 0.18 3.01
N GLU A 79 19.05 0.22 4.07
CA GLU A 79 19.56 0.20 5.43
C GLU A 79 19.75 -1.25 5.88
N ARG A 80 20.99 -1.73 5.81
CA ARG A 80 21.34 -3.04 6.35
C ARG A 80 21.06 -3.08 7.85
N VAL A 81 20.42 -4.17 8.29
CA VAL A 81 20.37 -4.49 9.72
C VAL A 81 21.77 -4.95 10.13
N ASP A 82 22.39 -4.27 11.09
CA ASP A 82 23.53 -4.84 11.80
C ASP A 82 23.01 -5.94 12.71
N GLU A 83 23.29 -7.19 12.38
CA GLU A 83 22.84 -8.36 13.13
C GLU A 83 23.42 -8.36 14.55
N THR A 84 24.59 -7.74 14.74
CA THR A 84 25.24 -7.57 16.05
C THR A 84 24.47 -6.58 16.91
N GLU A 85 24.06 -5.46 16.32
CA GLU A 85 23.26 -4.44 16.99
C GLU A 85 21.85 -4.95 17.31
N ALA A 86 21.21 -5.66 16.37
CA ALA A 86 19.91 -6.28 16.59
C ALA A 86 19.94 -7.33 17.72
N ALA A 87 21.01 -8.14 17.79
CA ALA A 87 21.20 -9.11 18.86
C ALA A 87 21.50 -8.44 20.22
N LEU A 88 22.27 -7.35 20.23
CA LEU A 88 22.52 -6.56 21.45
C LEU A 88 21.23 -5.91 21.98
N LEU A 89 20.43 -5.35 21.07
CA LEU A 89 19.19 -4.64 21.40
C LEU A 89 18.08 -5.60 21.87
N ALA A 90 18.03 -6.82 21.32
CA ALA A 90 17.10 -7.87 21.77
C ALA A 90 17.29 -8.28 23.24
N GLY A 91 18.46 -8.01 23.83
CA GLY A 91 18.77 -8.25 25.24
C GLY A 91 18.39 -7.12 26.20
N LEU A 92 17.92 -5.98 25.71
CA LEU A 92 17.65 -4.78 26.52
C LEU A 92 16.14 -4.47 26.59
N PRO A 93 15.46 -4.67 27.74
CA PRO A 93 14.02 -4.50 27.86
C PRO A 93 13.52 -3.06 27.63
N ALA A 94 14.40 -2.06 27.72
CA ALA A 94 14.06 -0.65 27.55
C ALA A 94 14.29 -0.11 26.13
N TYR A 95 14.94 -0.86 25.23
CA TYR A 95 15.32 -0.39 23.89
C TYR A 95 14.43 -0.93 22.77
N ALA A 96 13.49 -1.83 23.09
CA ALA A 96 12.48 -2.33 22.14
C ALA A 96 11.52 -1.23 21.62
N SER A 97 11.57 -0.02 22.18
CA SER A 97 10.71 1.11 21.80
C SER A 97 11.43 2.28 21.13
N THR A 98 12.76 2.23 20.96
CA THR A 98 13.55 3.40 20.50
C THR A 98 14.42 3.17 19.27
N SER A 99 14.42 2.00 18.64
CA SER A 99 15.01 1.89 17.29
C SER A 99 14.08 2.58 16.28
N SER A 100 14.30 3.88 16.06
CA SER A 100 13.56 4.70 15.09
C SER A 100 13.95 4.40 13.64
N GLY A 101 13.98 3.12 13.27
CA GLY A 101 14.10 2.66 11.90
C GLY A 101 12.71 2.58 11.30
N ALA A 102 12.10 3.74 11.05
CA ALA A 102 10.78 3.79 10.43
C ALA A 102 10.84 3.02 9.10
N ALA A 103 9.93 2.07 8.93
CA ALA A 103 9.92 0.96 7.97
C ALA A 103 9.86 1.38 6.48
N GLY A 104 10.79 2.22 6.07
CA GLY A 104 10.98 2.79 4.74
C GLY A 104 10.48 4.22 4.61
N HIS A 105 11.37 5.18 4.35
CA HIS A 105 11.12 6.62 4.49
C HIS A 105 11.23 7.33 3.14
N TYR A 106 10.15 7.98 2.71
CA TYR A 106 10.17 8.95 1.61
C TYR A 106 10.59 10.34 2.09
N VAL A 107 11.66 10.87 1.52
CA VAL A 107 12.04 12.29 1.65
C VAL A 107 12.40 12.82 0.30
N ARG A 108 11.95 14.05 0.00
CA ARG A 108 12.47 14.75 -1.15
C ARG A 108 13.82 15.39 -0.87
N ARG A 109 14.87 14.97 -1.59
CA ARG A 109 16.21 15.58 -1.56
C ARG A 109 16.67 15.85 -2.99
N GLY A 110 17.14 17.07 -3.25
CA GLY A 110 17.68 17.44 -4.58
C GLY A 110 16.68 17.26 -5.74
N GLY A 111 15.38 17.32 -5.47
CA GLY A 111 14.34 17.08 -6.49
C GLY A 111 13.95 15.62 -6.71
N ARG A 112 14.58 14.66 -6.02
CA ARG A 112 14.28 13.22 -6.07
C ARG A 112 13.59 12.75 -4.80
N GLY A 113 12.70 11.76 -4.94
CA GLY A 113 12.17 10.97 -3.84
C GLY A 113 13.20 9.95 -3.37
N VAL A 114 13.74 10.12 -2.17
CA VAL A 114 14.60 9.13 -1.54
C VAL A 114 13.72 8.12 -0.85
N ILE A 115 13.81 6.85 -1.25
CA ILE A 115 13.11 5.71 -0.64
C ILE A 115 14.16 4.89 0.12
N THR A 116 14.15 5.04 1.44
CA THR A 116 14.90 4.15 2.33
C THR A 116 14.13 2.86 2.55
N ILE A 117 14.79 1.70 2.66
CA ILE A 117 14.16 0.43 3.08
C ILE A 117 15.05 -0.25 4.11
N ALA A 118 14.48 -0.61 5.26
CA ALA A 118 15.20 -1.33 6.30
C ALA A 118 15.31 -2.82 5.97
N GLY A 119 16.48 -3.42 6.13
CA GLY A 119 16.73 -4.83 5.82
C GLY A 119 15.86 -5.82 6.62
N ALA A 120 15.28 -5.40 7.75
CA ALA A 120 14.30 -6.20 8.48
C ALA A 120 13.01 -6.42 7.65
N GLN A 121 12.61 -5.45 6.83
CA GLN A 121 11.47 -5.58 5.92
C GLN A 121 11.79 -6.48 4.73
N ALA A 122 13.07 -6.58 4.36
CA ALA A 122 13.49 -7.48 3.31
C ALA A 122 13.15 -8.95 3.61
N ARG A 123 12.84 -9.32 4.87
CA ARG A 123 12.41 -10.68 5.23
C ARG A 123 10.89 -10.91 5.12
N GLN A 124 10.10 -9.89 4.79
CA GLN A 124 8.63 -9.94 4.71
C GLN A 124 8.17 -9.42 3.32
N PRO A 125 8.17 -10.27 2.27
CA PRO A 125 7.96 -9.83 0.88
C PRO A 125 6.66 -9.03 0.66
N THR A 126 5.53 -9.47 1.24
CA THR A 126 4.25 -8.76 1.10
C THR A 126 4.32 -7.35 1.72
N ALA A 127 4.89 -7.24 2.92
CA ALA A 127 5.05 -5.98 3.62
C ALA A 127 6.04 -5.06 2.88
N LEU A 128 7.11 -5.61 2.32
CA LEU A 128 8.06 -4.88 1.49
C LEU A 128 7.38 -4.25 0.26
N VAL A 129 6.59 -5.03 -0.49
CA VAL A 129 5.86 -4.52 -1.66
C VAL A 129 4.85 -3.46 -1.24
N ALA A 130 4.16 -3.65 -0.10
CA ALA A 130 3.23 -2.67 0.45
C ALA A 130 3.92 -1.33 0.75
N THR A 131 5.06 -1.36 1.45
CA THR A 131 5.87 -0.17 1.76
C THR A 131 6.33 0.50 0.47
N ILE A 132 6.95 -0.26 -0.44
CA ILE A 132 7.44 0.28 -1.71
C ILE A 132 6.31 0.97 -2.49
N ALA A 133 5.16 0.32 -2.60
CA ALA A 133 4.01 0.88 -3.31
C ALA A 133 3.52 2.18 -2.67
N HIS A 134 3.49 2.24 -1.33
CA HIS A 134 3.12 3.43 -0.59
C HIS A 134 4.12 4.58 -0.81
N GLU A 135 5.42 4.34 -0.67
CA GLU A 135 6.43 5.40 -0.91
C GLU A 135 6.42 5.88 -2.37
N LEU A 136 6.19 4.98 -3.34
CA LEU A 136 6.03 5.36 -4.75
C LEU A 136 4.74 6.13 -5.00
N ALA A 137 3.66 5.85 -4.27
CA ALA A 137 2.45 6.66 -4.33
C ALA A 137 2.69 8.08 -3.80
N HIS A 138 3.53 8.27 -2.78
CA HIS A 138 3.97 9.62 -2.36
C HIS A 138 4.69 10.36 -3.49
N GLU A 139 5.57 9.69 -4.23
CA GLU A 139 6.22 10.29 -5.40
C GLU A 139 5.18 10.67 -6.48
N ARG A 140 4.24 9.77 -6.81
CA ARG A 140 3.18 10.03 -7.79
C ARG A 140 2.28 11.21 -7.40
N LEU A 141 1.96 11.36 -6.11
CA LEU A 141 1.07 12.40 -5.62
C LEU A 141 1.82 13.71 -5.35
N ILE A 142 2.79 13.69 -4.44
CA ILE A 142 3.48 14.87 -3.92
C ILE A 142 4.73 15.19 -4.75
N GLY A 143 5.51 14.17 -5.13
CA GLY A 143 6.72 14.35 -5.93
C GLY A 143 6.43 15.01 -7.28
N GLU A 144 5.36 14.58 -7.94
CA GLU A 144 4.88 15.13 -9.21
C GLU A 144 4.02 16.40 -9.06
N GLY A 145 3.76 16.86 -7.84
CA GLY A 145 3.02 18.10 -7.59
C GLY A 145 1.52 18.01 -7.89
N ARG A 146 0.93 16.80 -7.85
CA ARG A 146 -0.50 16.56 -8.06
C ARG A 146 -1.32 16.76 -6.80
N HIS A 147 -0.74 16.46 -5.64
CA HIS A 147 -1.34 16.67 -4.33
C HIS A 147 -0.40 17.46 -3.42
N ARG A 148 -0.98 18.13 -2.43
CA ARG A 148 -0.22 18.93 -1.48
C ARG A 148 0.27 18.07 -0.30
N PRO A 149 1.52 18.23 0.16
CA PRO A 149 2.03 17.48 1.31
C PRO A 149 1.38 17.84 2.64
N ASP A 150 0.75 19.03 2.74
CA ASP A 150 0.07 19.50 3.96
C ASP A 150 -1.43 19.17 3.99
N ALA A 151 -1.94 18.47 2.96
CA ALA A 151 -3.32 18.02 2.94
C ALA A 151 -3.58 17.00 4.05
N ALA A 152 -4.68 17.15 4.78
CA ALA A 152 -5.00 16.29 5.93
C ALA A 152 -5.17 14.81 5.56
N ASP A 153 -5.50 14.52 4.30
CA ASP A 153 -5.77 13.18 3.78
C ASP A 153 -4.61 12.60 2.94
N HIS A 154 -3.43 13.23 2.92
CA HIS A 154 -2.33 12.79 2.07
C HIS A 154 -1.96 11.32 2.28
N GLU A 155 -1.82 10.86 3.54
CA GLU A 155 -1.49 9.46 3.83
C GLU A 155 -2.62 8.47 3.47
N PRO A 156 -3.90 8.68 3.86
CA PRO A 156 -5.01 7.88 3.34
C PRO A 156 -5.08 7.84 1.81
N LEU A 157 -4.84 8.96 1.13
CA LEU A 157 -4.86 9.05 -0.32
C LEU A 157 -3.69 8.28 -0.95
N THR A 158 -2.51 8.31 -0.33
CA THR A 158 -1.36 7.48 -0.70
C THR A 158 -1.71 5.99 -0.62
N ASP A 159 -2.29 5.53 0.49
CA ASP A 159 -2.79 4.15 0.64
C ASP A 159 -3.82 3.80 -0.47
N LEU A 160 -4.80 4.68 -0.73
CA LEU A 160 -5.81 4.46 -1.77
C LEU A 160 -5.20 4.45 -3.19
N THR A 161 -4.15 5.22 -3.42
CA THR A 161 -3.42 5.26 -4.69
C THR A 161 -2.78 3.90 -4.99
N THR A 162 -2.33 3.17 -3.97
CA THR A 162 -1.84 1.79 -4.18
C THR A 162 -2.95 0.85 -4.67
N VAL A 163 -4.20 1.02 -4.19
CA VAL A 163 -5.37 0.27 -4.70
C VAL A 163 -5.63 0.65 -6.15
N PHE A 164 -5.61 1.95 -6.49
CA PHE A 164 -5.84 2.44 -7.84
C PHE A 164 -4.83 1.88 -8.86
N PHE A 165 -3.55 1.78 -8.48
CA PHE A 165 -2.52 1.15 -9.31
C PHE A 165 -2.50 -0.39 -9.20
N GLY A 166 -3.51 -1.04 -8.60
CA GLY A 166 -3.61 -2.50 -8.59
C GLY A 166 -2.69 -3.22 -7.61
N LEU A 167 -2.06 -2.52 -6.65
CA LEU A 167 -1.22 -3.07 -5.59
C LEU A 167 -1.97 -3.23 -4.25
N GLY A 168 -3.27 -2.94 -4.23
CA GLY A 168 -4.09 -2.93 -3.02
C GLY A 168 -4.15 -4.25 -2.23
N ILE A 169 -3.78 -5.38 -2.83
CA ILE A 169 -3.65 -6.66 -2.10
C ILE A 169 -2.55 -6.58 -1.05
N PHE A 170 -1.40 -6.02 -1.40
CA PHE A 170 -0.24 -5.94 -0.52
C PHE A 170 -0.50 -4.98 0.63
N THR A 171 -1.01 -3.78 0.33
CA THR A 171 -1.29 -2.76 1.35
C THR A 171 -2.45 -3.14 2.26
N ALA A 172 -3.51 -3.76 1.74
CA ALA A 172 -4.61 -4.26 2.57
C ALA A 172 -4.18 -5.39 3.52
N ASN A 173 -3.36 -6.33 3.05
CA ASN A 173 -2.86 -7.43 3.88
C ASN A 173 -1.87 -6.92 4.94
N ALA A 174 -1.02 -5.96 4.59
CA ALA A 174 -0.03 -5.41 5.50
C ALA A 174 -0.64 -4.48 6.58
N ALA A 175 -1.75 -3.79 6.27
CA ALA A 175 -2.34 -2.76 7.14
C ALA A 175 -2.69 -3.23 8.56
N PHE A 176 -3.11 -4.49 8.75
CA PHE A 176 -3.48 -5.01 10.07
C PHE A 176 -2.24 -5.31 10.94
N ASP A 177 -1.23 -5.94 10.35
CA ASP A 177 0.03 -6.27 11.05
C ASP A 177 0.73 -5.01 11.58
N TYR A 178 0.61 -3.89 10.86
CA TYR A 178 1.15 -2.60 11.30
C TYR A 178 0.35 -1.97 12.43
N ARG A 179 -0.98 -2.06 12.42
CA ARG A 179 -1.83 -1.55 13.52
C ARG A 179 -1.66 -2.34 14.82
N GLY A 180 -1.46 -3.67 14.73
CA GLY A 180 -1.21 -4.53 15.89
C GLY A 180 0.13 -4.29 16.58
N ARG A 181 1.15 -3.82 15.84
CA ARG A 181 2.48 -3.47 16.36
C ARG A 181 2.56 -2.03 16.91
N ALA A 182 1.59 -1.18 16.60
CA ALA A 182 1.52 0.24 17.00
C ALA A 182 1.08 0.48 18.46
N GLY A 183 1.30 -0.50 19.37
CA GLY A 183 1.12 -0.32 20.82
C GLY A 183 2.22 0.50 21.50
N GLY A 184 3.26 0.87 20.77
CA GLY A 184 4.26 1.87 21.15
C GLY A 184 4.19 3.05 20.18
N TRP A 185 4.39 4.25 20.70
CA TRP A 185 4.27 5.54 20.02
C TRP A 185 5.25 5.68 18.81
N GLN A 186 5.01 5.01 17.68
CA GLN A 186 5.88 5.07 16.49
C GLN A 186 5.11 5.01 15.17
N SER A 187 5.53 5.90 14.26
CA SER A 187 5.10 6.15 12.87
C SER A 187 4.96 4.87 12.02
N SER A 188 3.79 4.23 12.04
CA SER A 188 3.43 3.23 11.04
C SER A 188 2.95 3.95 9.77
N ARG A 189 3.78 3.95 8.72
CA ARG A 189 3.48 4.53 7.39
C ARG A 189 2.41 3.76 6.59
N LEU A 190 1.88 2.68 7.13
CA LEU A 190 0.88 1.84 6.48
C LEU A 190 -0.32 1.64 7.40
N GLY A 191 -1.52 1.59 6.83
CA GLY A 191 -2.75 1.32 7.57
C GLY A 191 -3.52 2.57 7.98
N TYR A 192 -3.43 3.65 7.21
CA TYR A 192 -4.30 4.81 7.36
C TYR A 192 -5.72 4.46 6.93
N LEU A 193 -5.86 3.70 5.84
CA LEU A 193 -7.11 3.03 5.53
C LEU A 193 -7.36 1.87 6.52
N THR A 194 -8.57 1.82 7.07
CA THR A 194 -9.03 0.69 7.89
C THR A 194 -9.31 -0.54 7.02
N GLU A 195 -9.34 -1.74 7.60
CA GLU A 195 -9.72 -2.96 6.85
C GLU A 195 -11.10 -2.82 6.15
N PRO A 196 -12.15 -2.23 6.76
CA PRO A 196 -13.37 -1.87 6.06
C PRO A 196 -13.16 -0.92 4.87
N MET A 197 -12.34 0.12 5.02
CA MET A 197 -12.03 1.06 3.94
C MET A 197 -11.29 0.39 2.79
N TYR A 198 -10.29 -0.45 3.07
CA TYR A 198 -9.63 -1.27 2.05
C TYR A 198 -10.64 -2.18 1.34
N GLY A 199 -11.51 -2.87 2.08
CA GLY A 199 -12.55 -3.70 1.50
C GLY A 199 -13.54 -2.91 0.63
N TYR A 200 -13.90 -1.68 1.01
CA TYR A 200 -14.72 -0.81 0.16
C TYR A 200 -13.98 -0.34 -1.09
N ALA A 201 -12.77 0.20 -0.92
CA ALA A 201 -11.93 0.68 -2.01
C ALA A 201 -11.65 -0.42 -3.05
N LEU A 202 -11.28 -1.62 -2.63
CA LEU A 202 -11.06 -2.77 -3.51
C LEU A 202 -12.35 -3.21 -4.22
N GLY A 203 -13.50 -3.12 -3.55
CA GLY A 203 -14.79 -3.41 -4.16
C GLY A 203 -15.18 -2.38 -5.21
N ARG A 204 -14.95 -1.10 -4.92
CA ARG A 204 -15.18 0.00 -5.86
C ARG A 204 -14.25 -0.07 -7.05
N TYR A 205 -12.97 -0.35 -6.81
CA TYR A 205 -11.96 -0.61 -7.83
C TYR A 205 -12.37 -1.74 -8.78
N ALA A 206 -12.79 -2.90 -8.24
CA ALA A 206 -13.29 -4.01 -9.05
C ALA A 206 -14.52 -3.62 -9.88
N TRP A 207 -15.46 -2.89 -9.28
CA TRP A 207 -16.69 -2.42 -9.93
C TRP A 207 -16.39 -1.44 -11.08
N LEU A 208 -15.50 -0.47 -10.88
CA LEU A 208 -15.11 0.52 -11.90
C LEU A 208 -14.39 -0.13 -13.10
N ARG A 209 -13.87 -1.34 -12.92
CA ARG A 209 -13.16 -2.12 -13.94
C ARG A 209 -14.02 -3.20 -14.60
N ASP A 210 -15.30 -3.31 -14.21
CA ASP A 210 -16.17 -4.44 -14.58
C ASP A 210 -15.55 -5.82 -14.28
N ASP A 211 -14.68 -5.91 -13.27
CA ASP A 211 -13.93 -7.11 -12.88
C ASP A 211 -14.66 -7.87 -11.76
N LEU A 212 -15.85 -8.38 -12.09
CA LEU A 212 -16.77 -9.01 -11.15
C LEU A 212 -17.15 -10.44 -11.60
N PRO A 213 -16.92 -11.48 -10.76
CA PRO A 213 -16.24 -11.45 -9.47
C PRO A 213 -14.70 -11.38 -9.59
N PRO A 214 -14.02 -10.58 -8.75
CA PRO A 214 -12.57 -10.40 -8.85
C PRO A 214 -11.82 -11.66 -8.41
N ARG A 215 -11.22 -12.39 -9.36
CA ARG A 215 -10.50 -13.64 -9.06
C ARG A 215 -9.28 -13.43 -8.16
N TRP A 216 -8.65 -12.26 -8.24
CA TRP A 216 -7.50 -11.87 -7.43
C TRP A 216 -7.82 -11.76 -5.93
N ALA A 217 -9.10 -11.64 -5.55
CA ALA A 217 -9.53 -11.56 -4.15
C ALA A 217 -9.11 -12.76 -3.29
N ARG A 218 -8.75 -13.90 -3.90
CA ARG A 218 -8.20 -15.07 -3.20
C ARG A 218 -6.85 -14.79 -2.53
N HIS A 219 -6.13 -13.76 -2.95
CA HIS A 219 -4.82 -13.37 -2.40
C HIS A 219 -4.94 -12.36 -1.24
N LEU A 220 -6.13 -11.82 -0.96
CA LEU A 220 -6.37 -10.95 0.21
C LEU A 220 -6.47 -11.77 1.49
N ASP A 221 -6.03 -11.25 2.62
CA ASP A 221 -6.27 -11.86 3.93
C ASP A 221 -7.77 -11.91 4.29
N THR A 222 -8.11 -12.77 5.24
CA THR A 222 -9.49 -13.11 5.60
C THR A 222 -10.37 -11.87 5.85
N ASN A 223 -9.86 -10.88 6.58
CA ASN A 223 -10.61 -9.70 6.96
C ASN A 223 -10.85 -8.73 5.78
N PRO A 224 -9.82 -8.18 5.08
CA PRO A 224 -10.03 -7.39 3.88
C PRO A 224 -10.91 -8.09 2.84
N ARG A 225 -10.74 -9.41 2.65
CA ARG A 225 -11.56 -10.22 1.74
C ARG A 225 -13.03 -10.28 2.15
N SER A 226 -13.31 -10.35 3.45
CA SER A 226 -14.68 -10.32 3.99
C SER A 226 -15.35 -8.97 3.73
N TYR A 227 -14.64 -7.86 3.99
CA TYR A 227 -15.14 -6.52 3.70
C TYR A 227 -15.34 -6.29 2.20
N LEU A 228 -14.40 -6.72 1.35
CA LEU A 228 -14.57 -6.70 -0.12
C LEU A 228 -15.87 -7.38 -0.55
N ARG A 229 -16.13 -8.60 -0.07
CA ARG A 229 -17.37 -9.33 -0.41
C ARG A 229 -18.63 -8.58 0.04
N ARG A 230 -18.58 -7.89 1.18
CA ARG A 230 -19.70 -7.04 1.64
C ARG A 230 -19.88 -5.83 0.71
N SER A 231 -18.79 -5.15 0.34
CA SER A 231 -18.79 -4.02 -0.59
C SER A 231 -19.38 -4.40 -1.94
N LEU A 232 -18.96 -5.53 -2.53
CA LEU A 232 -19.47 -5.99 -3.81
C LEU A 232 -20.99 -6.24 -3.77
N ARG A 233 -21.51 -6.85 -2.70
CA ARG A 233 -22.97 -7.02 -2.53
C ARG A 233 -23.73 -5.70 -2.37
N TYR A 234 -23.09 -4.68 -1.79
CA TYR A 234 -23.65 -3.34 -1.64
C TYR A 234 -23.66 -2.58 -2.98
N LEU A 235 -22.58 -2.70 -3.77
CA LEU A 235 -22.39 -2.02 -5.06
C LEU A 235 -23.19 -2.64 -6.20
N ASP A 236 -23.36 -3.97 -6.23
CA ASP A 236 -24.14 -4.69 -7.24
C ASP A 236 -25.60 -4.20 -7.33
N ARG A 237 -26.15 -3.72 -6.20
CA ARG A 237 -27.51 -3.17 -6.12
C ARG A 237 -27.64 -1.72 -6.61
N ARG A 238 -26.53 -1.12 -7.03
CA ARG A 238 -26.42 0.27 -7.54
C ARG A 238 -25.99 0.33 -9.00
N ARG A 239 -25.94 -0.82 -9.68
CA ARG A 239 -25.72 -0.94 -11.12
C ARG A 239 -27.05 -0.76 -11.84
#